data_AF-A0A317J971-F1
#
_entry.id   AF-A0A317J971-F1
#
_cell.length_a   1.000
_cell.length_b   1.000
_cell.length_c   1.000
_cell.angle_alpha   90.00
_cell.angle_beta   90.00
_cell.angle_gamma   90.00
#
_symmetry.space_group_name_H-M   'P 1'
#
loop_
_entity.id
_entity.type
_entity.pdbx_description
1 polymer ?
#
loop_
_entity_poly.entity_id
_entity_poly.type
_entity_poly.pdbx_seq_one_letter_code
_entity_poly.pdbx_strand_id
1 'polypeptide(L)'
;MQRFATVRDAKEFLIGRIADEAQREGIAVSEVERKMLYFSETGWTLPDIAEVNETFDREYDQEHYEHKIAKLIRSLRVRHRRDNADEFDAWTEAVEKLRDGDHYLLVVIEKAGVAERPRGDLVRLIVIALAISGVLVAIALFMANR
;
A
#
# COMPACT_ATOMS: atom_id res chain seq x y z
N MET A 1 -24.20 -5.04 10.67
CA MET A 1 -24.76 -5.51 9.39
C MET A 1 -23.58 -5.77 8.48
N GLN A 2 -23.47 -6.89 7.76
CA GLN A 2 -22.41 -7.06 6.77
C GLN A 2 -22.71 -6.16 5.58
N ARG A 3 -21.86 -5.14 5.33
CA ARG A 3 -22.01 -4.22 4.20
C ARG A 3 -21.78 -4.90 2.84
N PHE A 4 -21.05 -6.02 2.83
CA PHE A 4 -20.75 -6.81 1.64
C PHE A 4 -21.39 -8.19 1.74
N ALA A 5 -22.27 -8.51 0.79
CA ALA A 5 -22.97 -9.80 0.76
C ALA A 5 -22.04 -10.92 0.29
N THR A 6 -21.15 -10.62 -0.65
CA THR A 6 -20.24 -11.61 -1.24
C THR A 6 -18.78 -11.16 -1.20
N VAL A 7 -17.88 -12.13 -1.30
CA VAL A 7 -16.43 -11.89 -1.49
C VAL A 7 -16.16 -11.07 -2.75
N ARG A 8 -16.95 -11.30 -3.82
CA ARG A 8 -16.88 -10.54 -5.05
C ARG A 8 -17.18 -9.06 -4.83
N ASP A 9 -18.27 -8.74 -4.12
CA ASP A 9 -18.65 -7.34 -3.85
C ASP A 9 -17.56 -6.61 -3.05
N ALA A 10 -16.99 -7.30 -2.05
CA ALA A 10 -15.88 -6.76 -1.26
C ALA A 10 -14.63 -6.52 -2.13
N LYS A 11 -14.30 -7.46 -3.02
CA LYS A 11 -13.15 -7.34 -3.93
C LYS A 11 -13.33 -6.21 -4.93
N GLU A 12 -14.49 -6.12 -5.57
CA GLU A 12 -14.82 -5.05 -6.51
C GLU A 12 -14.76 -3.67 -5.82
N PHE A 13 -15.27 -3.57 -4.59
CA PHE A 13 -15.17 -2.36 -3.78
C PHE A 13 -13.71 -1.96 -3.53
N LEU A 14 -12.88 -2.87 -3.02
CA LEU A 14 -11.47 -2.57 -2.70
C LEU A 14 -10.69 -2.12 -3.94
N ILE A 15 -10.86 -2.84 -5.06
CA ILE A 15 -10.19 -2.51 -6.33
C ILE A 15 -10.66 -1.14 -6.85
N GLY A 16 -11.96 -0.86 -6.74
CA GLY A 16 -12.51 0.45 -7.10
C GLY A 16 -11.85 1.60 -6.31
N ARG A 17 -11.71 1.45 -4.99
CA ARG A 17 -11.06 2.48 -4.15
C ARG A 17 -9.57 2.66 -4.45
N ILE A 18 -8.87 1.57 -4.79
CA ILE A 18 -7.47 1.66 -5.22
C ILE A 18 -7.38 2.41 -6.56
N ALA A 19 -8.29 2.15 -7.50
CA ALA A 19 -8.33 2.84 -8.79
C ALA A 19 -8.67 4.34 -8.64
N ASP A 20 -9.64 4.68 -7.80
CA ASP A 20 -9.98 6.06 -7.46
C ASP A 20 -8.77 6.79 -6.85
N GLU A 21 -8.02 6.11 -5.97
CA GLU A 21 -6.81 6.68 -5.39
C GLU A 21 -5.69 6.89 -6.41
N ALA A 22 -5.50 5.93 -7.31
CA ALA A 22 -4.54 6.04 -8.39
C ALA A 22 -4.84 7.25 -9.27
N GLN A 23 -6.11 7.44 -9.64
CA GLN A 23 -6.56 8.61 -10.39
C GLN A 23 -6.31 9.91 -9.61
N ARG A 24 -6.63 9.93 -8.31
CA ARG A 24 -6.44 11.10 -7.44
C ARG A 24 -4.97 11.48 -7.29
N GLU A 25 -4.07 10.51 -7.16
CA GLU A 25 -2.62 10.75 -7.06
C GLU A 25 -1.94 10.95 -8.42
N GLY A 26 -2.66 10.79 -9.53
CA GLY A 26 -2.10 10.86 -10.88
C GLY A 26 -1.12 9.71 -11.20
N ILE A 27 -1.26 8.58 -10.49
CA ILE A 27 -0.45 7.38 -10.72
C ILE A 27 -1.16 6.53 -11.77
N ALA A 28 -0.52 6.36 -12.93
CA ALA A 28 -1.04 5.49 -13.97
C ALA A 28 -1.00 4.03 -13.51
N VAL A 29 -2.14 3.34 -13.58
CA VAL A 29 -2.25 1.88 -13.35
C VAL A 29 -2.72 1.28 -14.66
N SER A 30 -1.93 0.37 -15.24
CA SER A 30 -2.26 -0.29 -16.50
C SER A 30 -3.45 -1.22 -16.33
N GLU A 31 -4.05 -1.64 -17.44
CA GLU A 31 -5.15 -2.61 -17.38
C GLU A 31 -4.68 -3.95 -16.78
N VAL A 32 -3.49 -4.42 -17.14
CA VAL A 32 -2.90 -5.65 -16.60
C VAL A 32 -2.70 -5.51 -15.09
N GLU A 33 -2.08 -4.42 -14.61
CA GLU A 33 -1.92 -4.14 -13.18
C GLU A 33 -3.27 -4.11 -12.44
N ARG A 34 -4.29 -3.46 -13.02
CA ARG A 34 -5.63 -3.42 -12.41
C ARG A 34 -6.27 -4.80 -12.36
N LYS A 35 -6.20 -5.56 -13.46
CA LYS A 35 -6.75 -6.92 -13.55
C LYS A 35 -6.01 -7.88 -12.61
N MET A 36 -4.73 -7.67 -12.37
CA MET A 36 -3.94 -8.52 -11.49
C MET A 36 -4.42 -8.48 -10.03
N LEU A 37 -5.05 -7.37 -9.59
CA LEU A 37 -5.72 -7.30 -8.28
C LEU A 37 -6.90 -8.27 -8.16
N TYR A 38 -7.45 -8.77 -9.28
CA TYR A 38 -8.52 -9.78 -9.27
C TYR A 38 -8.00 -11.21 -9.10
N PHE A 39 -6.68 -11.44 -9.15
CA PHE A 39 -6.12 -12.78 -9.02
C PHE A 39 -6.53 -13.47 -7.70
N SER A 40 -6.77 -14.77 -7.81
CA SER A 40 -7.15 -15.65 -6.71
C SER A 40 -6.82 -17.08 -7.08
N GLU A 41 -6.26 -17.85 -6.15
CA GLU A 41 -5.97 -19.27 -6.38
C GLU A 41 -7.23 -20.14 -6.25
N THR A 42 -8.10 -19.81 -5.30
CA THR A 42 -9.25 -20.66 -4.92
C THR A 42 -10.59 -19.93 -4.95
N GLY A 43 -10.59 -18.61 -5.09
CA GLY A 43 -11.79 -17.77 -5.06
C GLY A 43 -12.20 -17.23 -6.42
N TRP A 44 -13.22 -16.36 -6.43
CA TRP A 44 -13.66 -15.70 -7.64
C TRP A 44 -12.57 -14.78 -8.23
N THR A 45 -12.44 -14.85 -9.55
CA THR A 45 -11.46 -14.11 -10.36
C THR A 45 -12.04 -13.81 -11.75
N LEU A 46 -11.30 -13.07 -12.57
CA LEU A 46 -11.70 -12.76 -13.95
C LEU A 46 -11.54 -13.98 -14.88
N PRO A 47 -12.38 -14.11 -15.94
CA PRO A 47 -12.27 -15.21 -16.90
C PRO A 47 -10.92 -15.27 -17.63
N ASP A 48 -10.29 -14.12 -17.86
CA ASP A 48 -9.01 -13.94 -18.56
C ASP A 48 -7.81 -13.88 -17.60
N ILE A 49 -7.98 -14.22 -16.31
CA ILE A 49 -6.92 -14.02 -15.32
C ILE A 49 -5.63 -14.80 -15.62
N ALA A 50 -5.74 -15.96 -16.30
CA ALA A 50 -4.57 -16.74 -16.66
C ALA A 50 -3.67 -16.00 -17.68
N GLU A 51 -4.27 -15.37 -18.68
CA GLU A 51 -3.57 -14.56 -19.69
C GLU A 51 -3.01 -13.27 -19.07
N VAL A 52 -3.77 -12.66 -18.15
CA VAL A 52 -3.31 -11.50 -17.36
C VAL A 52 -2.08 -11.88 -16.55
N ASN A 53 -2.10 -13.02 -15.86
CA ASN A 53 -0.97 -13.47 -15.04
C ASN A 53 0.27 -13.78 -15.89
N GLU A 54 0.11 -14.47 -17.03
CA GLU A 54 1.23 -14.74 -17.94
C GLU A 54 1.83 -13.45 -18.51
N THR A 55 0.99 -12.48 -18.85
CA THR A 55 1.43 -11.16 -19.30
C THR A 55 2.14 -10.40 -18.18
N PHE A 56 1.59 -10.47 -16.97
CA PHE A 56 2.18 -9.86 -15.78
C PHE A 56 3.58 -10.43 -15.50
N ASP A 57 3.71 -11.76 -15.43
CA ASP A 57 4.98 -12.45 -15.15
C ASP A 57 6.07 -12.15 -16.19
N ARG A 58 5.69 -11.87 -17.43
CA ARG A 58 6.61 -11.55 -18.53
C ARG A 58 7.05 -10.08 -18.54
N GLU A 59 6.14 -9.16 -18.23
CA GLU A 59 6.31 -7.73 -18.54
C GLU A 59 6.47 -6.84 -17.30
N TYR A 60 6.14 -7.35 -16.11
CA TYR A 60 6.11 -6.56 -14.89
C TYR A 60 7.06 -7.12 -13.83
N ASP A 61 7.72 -6.20 -13.12
CA ASP A 61 8.44 -6.55 -11.89
C ASP A 61 7.43 -6.58 -10.73
N GLN A 62 7.27 -7.76 -10.13
CA GLN A 62 6.29 -7.99 -9.08
C GLN A 62 6.54 -7.09 -7.87
N GLU A 63 7.79 -6.92 -7.43
CA GLU A 63 8.11 -6.14 -6.24
C GLU A 63 7.75 -4.66 -6.43
N HIS A 64 8.11 -4.10 -7.59
CA HIS A 64 7.81 -2.73 -7.97
C HIS A 64 6.30 -2.48 -8.08
N TYR A 65 5.57 -3.40 -8.71
CA TYR A 65 4.11 -3.33 -8.79
C TYR A 65 3.47 -3.39 -7.41
N GLU A 66 3.85 -4.35 -6.58
CA GLU A 66 3.33 -4.48 -5.22
C GLU A 66 3.61 -3.24 -4.37
N HIS A 67 4.83 -2.68 -4.48
CA HIS A 67 5.19 -1.46 -3.75
C HIS A 67 4.34 -0.27 -4.23
N LYS A 68 4.15 -0.13 -5.54
CA LYS A 68 3.29 0.89 -6.15
C LYS A 68 1.85 0.80 -5.63
N ILE A 69 1.23 -0.38 -5.65
CA ILE A 69 -0.14 -0.55 -5.16
C ILE A 69 -0.20 -0.40 -3.63
N ALA A 70 0.76 -0.93 -2.89
CA ALA A 70 0.82 -0.79 -1.44
C ALA A 70 0.92 0.68 -1.00
N LYS A 71 1.64 1.51 -1.76
CA LYS A 71 1.70 2.96 -1.53
C LYS A 71 0.32 3.61 -1.70
N LEU A 72 -0.40 3.29 -2.78
CA LEU A 72 -1.77 3.77 -3.00
C LEU A 72 -2.71 3.37 -1.85
N ILE A 73 -2.68 2.10 -1.45
CA ILE A 73 -3.49 1.60 -0.32
C ILE A 73 -3.17 2.35 0.97
N ARG A 74 -1.88 2.62 1.24
CA ARG A 74 -1.46 3.37 2.42
C ARG A 74 -2.01 4.80 2.41
N SER A 75 -1.87 5.51 1.30
CA SER A 75 -2.40 6.88 1.14
C SER A 75 -3.91 6.94 1.33
N LEU A 76 -4.63 6.00 0.69
CA LEU A 76 -6.07 5.82 0.80
C LEU A 76 -6.50 5.63 2.27
N ARG A 77 -5.86 4.70 2.99
CA ARG A 77 -6.19 4.40 4.40
C ARG A 77 -5.89 5.55 5.34
N VAL A 78 -4.77 6.25 5.15
CA VAL A 78 -4.40 7.42 5.96
C VAL A 78 -5.44 8.53 5.80
N ARG A 79 -5.87 8.78 4.55
CA ARG A 79 -6.89 9.79 4.28
C ARG A 79 -8.24 9.40 4.86
N HIS A 80 -8.75 8.20 4.57
CA HIS A 80 -10.07 7.79 5.06
C HIS A 80 -10.14 7.81 6.59
N ARG A 81 -9.09 7.35 7.28
CA ARG A 81 -9.04 7.45 8.74
C ARG A 81 -9.17 8.90 9.25
N ARG A 82 -8.64 9.87 8.53
CA ARG A 82 -8.67 11.29 8.92
C ARG A 82 -9.97 11.99 8.55
N ASP A 83 -10.47 11.71 7.35
CA ASP A 83 -11.48 12.53 6.68
C ASP A 83 -12.84 11.84 6.59
N ASN A 84 -12.92 10.51 6.69
CA ASN A 84 -14.15 9.74 6.51
C ASN A 84 -14.08 8.37 7.21
N ALA A 85 -14.51 8.33 8.49
CA ALA A 85 -14.52 7.12 9.30
C ALA A 85 -15.37 6.00 8.67
N ASP A 86 -16.53 6.33 8.09
CA ASP A 86 -17.42 5.34 7.48
C ASP A 86 -16.76 4.60 6.29
N GLU A 87 -15.94 5.30 5.51
CA GLU A 87 -15.14 4.69 4.43
C GLU A 87 -14.00 3.83 4.95
N PHE A 88 -13.38 4.24 6.07
CA PHE A 88 -12.37 3.42 6.72
C PHE A 88 -12.95 2.13 7.27
N ASP A 89 -14.16 2.20 7.84
CA ASP A 89 -14.90 1.04 8.33
C ASP A 89 -15.36 0.15 7.16
N ALA A 90 -15.89 0.73 6.07
CA ALA A 90 -16.23 0.00 4.85
C ALA A 90 -15.02 -0.74 4.26
N TRP A 91 -13.87 -0.08 4.19
CA TRP A 91 -12.62 -0.72 3.78
C TRP A 91 -12.27 -1.90 4.68
N THR A 92 -12.39 -1.72 6.00
CA THR A 92 -12.04 -2.77 6.98
C THR A 92 -12.97 -3.97 6.85
N GLU A 93 -14.29 -3.76 6.77
CA GLU A 93 -15.27 -4.82 6.53
C GLU A 93 -15.04 -5.55 5.20
N ALA A 94 -14.66 -4.83 4.13
CA ALA A 94 -14.36 -5.44 2.84
C ALA A 94 -13.11 -6.33 2.91
N VAL A 95 -12.05 -5.88 3.61
CA VAL A 95 -10.84 -6.69 3.82
C VAL A 95 -11.15 -7.93 4.65
N GLU A 96 -11.96 -7.80 5.70
CA GLU A 96 -12.41 -8.94 6.49
C GLU A 96 -13.19 -9.95 5.65
N LYS A 97 -14.12 -9.48 4.81
CA LYS A 97 -14.89 -10.36 3.93
C LYS A 97 -14.01 -11.04 2.88
N LEU A 98 -13.00 -10.33 2.36
CA LEU A 98 -12.06 -10.88 1.40
C LEU A 98 -11.22 -12.03 2.00
N ARG A 99 -11.00 -12.07 3.31
CA ARG A 99 -10.24 -13.16 3.97
C ARG A 99 -10.92 -14.53 3.92
N ASP A 100 -12.17 -14.61 3.48
CA ASP A 100 -12.87 -15.89 3.26
C ASP A 100 -12.27 -16.71 2.09
N GLY A 101 -11.34 -16.14 1.30
CA GLY A 101 -10.68 -16.82 0.20
C GLY A 101 -9.21 -16.42 0.02
N ASP A 102 -8.51 -17.14 -0.85
CA ASP A 102 -7.11 -16.86 -1.16
C ASP A 102 -6.99 -15.85 -2.31
N HIS A 103 -6.87 -14.58 -1.95
CA HIS A 103 -6.81 -13.48 -2.91
C HIS A 103 -5.49 -12.75 -2.81
N TYR A 104 -4.81 -12.62 -3.95
CA TYR A 104 -3.55 -11.90 -4.07
C TYR A 104 -3.62 -10.45 -3.54
N LEU A 105 -4.77 -9.79 -3.67
CA LEU A 105 -5.01 -8.47 -3.10
C LEU A 105 -4.75 -8.40 -1.58
N LEU A 106 -4.97 -9.48 -0.82
CA LEU A 106 -4.66 -9.53 0.62
C LEU A 106 -3.16 -9.40 0.87
N VAL A 107 -2.31 -10.00 0.03
CA VAL A 107 -0.85 -9.91 0.13
C VAL A 107 -0.40 -8.45 -0.01
N VAL A 108 -0.96 -7.74 -1.00
CA VAL A 108 -0.62 -6.33 -1.27
C VAL A 108 -1.15 -5.41 -0.16
N ILE A 109 -2.34 -5.69 0.38
CA ILE A 109 -2.90 -4.96 1.53
C ILE A 109 -2.05 -5.15 2.79
N GLU A 110 -1.55 -6.37 3.03
CA GLU A 110 -0.64 -6.65 4.14
C GLU A 110 0.66 -5.87 3.98
N LYS A 111 1.27 -5.88 2.78
CA LYS A 111 2.45 -5.08 2.45
C LYS A 111 2.24 -3.57 2.70
N ALA A 112 1.05 -3.05 2.41
CA ALA A 112 0.67 -1.67 2.72
C ALA A 112 0.57 -1.38 4.23
N GLY A 113 0.22 -2.39 5.04
CA GLY A 113 0.15 -2.31 6.50
C GLY A 113 1.50 -2.39 7.19
N VAL A 114 2.47 -3.11 6.61
CA VAL A 114 3.86 -3.09 7.08
C VAL A 114 4.39 -1.67 6.89
N ALA A 115 4.81 -1.04 7.98
CA ALA A 115 5.38 0.30 7.94
C ALA A 115 6.72 0.27 7.20
N GLU A 116 6.71 0.44 5.87
CA GLU A 116 7.90 0.89 5.17
C GLU A 116 8.20 2.29 5.70
N ARG A 117 9.21 2.39 6.58
CA ARG A 117 9.66 3.68 7.10
C ARG A 117 9.95 4.57 5.88
N PRO A 118 9.29 5.74 5.75
CA PRO A 118 9.56 6.60 4.62
C PRO A 118 11.06 6.92 4.61
N ARG A 119 11.74 6.70 3.47
CA ARG A 119 13.18 6.97 3.33
C ARG A 119 13.57 8.37 3.84
N GLY A 120 12.65 9.34 3.78
CA GLY A 120 12.83 10.68 4.34
C GLY A 120 13.01 10.74 5.86
N ASP A 121 12.37 9.86 6.63
CA ASP A 121 12.52 9.83 8.09
C ASP A 121 13.90 9.35 8.51
N LEU A 122 14.47 8.35 7.81
CA LEU A 122 15.82 7.88 8.09
C LEU A 122 16.86 8.96 7.78
N VAL A 123 16.73 9.65 6.65
CA VAL A 123 17.60 10.78 6.29
C VAL A 123 17.49 11.90 7.33
N ARG A 124 16.27 12.22 7.77
CA ARG A 124 16.03 13.24 8.80
C ARG A 124 16.67 12.88 10.14
N LEU A 125 16.61 11.61 10.54
CA LEU A 125 17.25 11.11 11.75
C LEU A 125 18.77 11.15 11.67
N ILE A 126 19.36 10.82 10.52
CA ILE A 126 20.81 10.91 10.30
C ILE A 126 21.28 12.37 10.38
N VAL A 127 20.56 13.30 9.76
CA VAL A 127 20.90 14.73 9.81
C VAL A 127 20.84 15.27 11.25
N ILE A 128 19.81 14.91 12.02
CA ILE A 128 19.69 15.32 13.43
C ILE A 128 20.84 14.72 14.25
N ALA A 129 21.15 13.45 14.07
CA ALA A 129 22.24 12.78 14.78
C ALA A 129 23.61 13.41 14.49
N LEU A 130 23.89 13.75 13.23
CA LEU A 130 25.11 14.45 12.83
C LEU A 130 25.17 15.87 13.42
N ALA A 131 24.06 16.59 13.45
CA ALA A 131 24.00 17.94 14.04
C ALA A 131 24.32 17.91 15.54
N ILE A 132 23.71 16.98 16.30
CA ILE A 132 23.98 16.82 17.74
C ILE A 132 25.45 16.45 17.97
N SER A 133 25.98 15.50 17.19
CA SER A 133 27.37 15.07 17.30
C SER A 133 28.35 16.21 17.01
N GLY A 134 28.09 17.02 15.98
CA GLY A 134 28.90 18.19 15.65
C GLY A 134 28.92 19.25 16.76
N VAL A 135 27.76 19.51 17.39
CA VAL A 135 27.66 20.45 18.52
C VAL A 135 28.47 19.96 19.72
N LEU A 136 28.37 18.67 20.06
CA LEU A 136 29.13 18.10 21.18
C LEU A 136 30.66 18.18 20.96
N VAL A 137 31.12 17.90 19.74
CA VAL A 137 32.54 18.04 19.38
C VAL A 137 33.01 19.49 19.48
N ALA A 138 32.21 20.45 19.00
CA ALA A 138 32.55 21.87 19.09
C ALA A 138 32.66 22.35 20.54
N ILE A 139 31.76 21.91 21.42
CA ILE A 139 31.80 22.23 22.86
C ILE A 139 33.04 21.63 23.52
N ALA A 140 33.38 20.37 23.21
CA ALA A 140 34.58 19.72 23.74
C ALA A 140 35.87 20.43 23.31
N LEU A 141 35.98 20.83 22.04
CA LEU A 141 37.11 21.58 21.53
C LEU A 141 37.22 22.98 22.17
N PHE A 142 36.10 23.65 22.38
CA PHE A 142 36.08 24.95 23.07
C PHE A 142 36.52 24.84 24.53
N MET A 143 36.11 23.78 25.24
CA MET A 143 36.55 23.53 26.63
C MET A 143 38.02 23.12 26.71
N ALA A 144 38.56 22.42 25.71
CA ALA A 144 39.95 21.98 25.69
C ALA A 144 40.95 23.10 25.34
N ASN A 145 40.50 24.17 24.67
CA ASN A 145 41.34 25.28 24.22
C ASN A 145 41.25 26.52 25.13
N ARG A 146 40.73 26.38 26.35
CA ARG A 146 40.59 27.42 27.37
C ARG A 146 41.38 27.05 28.62
#